data_AF-A0A2E4Z2P2-F1
#
_entry.id   AF-A0A2E4Z2P2-F1
#
_cell.length_a   1.000
_cell.length_b   1.000
_cell.length_c   1.000
_cell.angle_alpha   90.00
_cell.angle_beta   90.00
_cell.angle_gamma   90.00
#
_symmetry.space_group_name_H-M   'P 1'
#
loop_
_entity.id
_entity.type
_entity.pdbx_description
1 polymer ?
#
loop_
_entity_poly.entity_id
_entity_poly.type
_entity_poly.pdbx_seq_one_letter_code
_entity_poly.pdbx_strand_id
1 'polypeptide(L)'
;MFFAAIGRLAVSWAHVEAALDIKVEMARKMGWDKVDPVRPRSLKRKVEYLKRFFKSLNMPDDGMESYDRLFRRIHDLAEARHDIIHGAVIEHAEDSTEVKFVRFLYSDDELGRKPITANSKTVMGKAQEMERLAHSMFKWIDAVREFSREQAQSGVARNH
;
A
#
# COMPACT_ATOMS: atom_id res chain seq x y z
N MET A 1 10.58 23.01 -5.79
CA MET A 1 10.80 21.59 -6.21
C MET A 1 10.32 20.60 -5.16
N PHE A 2 10.58 20.84 -3.87
CA PHE A 2 10.21 19.96 -2.76
C PHE A 2 8.71 19.58 -2.70
N PHE A 3 7.80 20.57 -2.75
CA PHE A 3 6.35 20.29 -2.76
C PHE A 3 5.88 19.45 -3.96
N ALA A 4 6.54 19.56 -5.11
CA ALA A 4 6.23 18.69 -6.26
C ALA A 4 6.62 17.24 -5.98
N ALA A 5 7.70 17.00 -5.23
CA ALA A 5 8.05 15.65 -4.77
C ALA A 5 7.00 15.10 -3.79
N ILE A 6 6.44 15.94 -2.90
CA ILE A 6 5.32 15.54 -2.03
C ILE A 6 4.08 15.19 -2.88
N GLY A 7 3.75 16.01 -3.88
CA GLY A 7 2.65 15.73 -4.81
C GLY A 7 2.82 14.36 -5.49
N ARG A 8 4.04 14.05 -5.96
CA ARG A 8 4.34 12.74 -6.54
C ARG A 8 4.24 11.60 -5.53
N LEU A 9 4.67 11.81 -4.28
CA LEU A 9 4.51 10.84 -3.20
C LEU A 9 3.02 10.54 -2.95
N ALA A 10 2.17 11.56 -2.92
CA ALA A 10 0.73 11.42 -2.72
C ALA A 10 0.07 10.61 -3.86
N VAL A 11 0.41 10.90 -5.11
CA VAL A 11 -0.08 10.16 -6.28
C VAL A 11 0.39 8.71 -6.25
N SER A 12 1.68 8.46 -5.97
CA SER A 12 2.20 7.09 -5.87
C SER A 12 1.52 6.30 -4.74
N TRP A 13 1.20 6.94 -3.62
CA TRP A 13 0.44 6.32 -2.53
C TRP A 13 -0.98 5.95 -2.97
N ALA A 14 -1.67 6.84 -3.69
CA ALA A 14 -3.01 6.56 -4.23
C ALA A 14 -3.02 5.33 -5.14
N HIS A 15 -1.95 5.08 -5.92
CA HIS A 15 -1.82 3.85 -6.71
C HIS A 15 -1.69 2.59 -5.84
N VAL A 16 -0.95 2.66 -4.73
CA VAL A 16 -0.86 1.53 -3.77
C VAL A 16 -2.23 1.25 -3.15
N GLU A 17 -2.96 2.28 -2.74
CA GLU A 17 -4.32 2.13 -2.20
C GLU A 17 -5.30 1.54 -3.23
N ALA A 18 -5.26 2.02 -4.47
CA ALA A 18 -6.08 1.47 -5.55
C ALA A 18 -5.78 -0.01 -5.81
N ALA A 19 -4.50 -0.40 -5.83
CA ALA A 19 -4.11 -1.79 -5.99
C ALA A 19 -4.56 -2.68 -4.81
N LEU A 20 -4.55 -2.16 -3.57
CA LEU A 20 -5.13 -2.85 -2.42
C LEU A 20 -6.64 -3.01 -2.54
N ASP A 21 -7.34 -1.97 -2.98
CA ASP A 21 -8.80 -2.01 -3.15
C ASP A 21 -9.23 -3.04 -4.19
N ILE A 22 -8.49 -3.18 -5.28
CA ILE A 22 -8.74 -4.22 -6.28
C ILE A 22 -8.51 -5.61 -5.68
N LYS A 23 -7.44 -5.82 -4.91
CA LYS A 23 -7.18 -7.12 -4.25
C LYS A 23 -8.30 -7.47 -3.25
N VAL A 24 -8.78 -6.50 -2.49
CA VAL A 24 -9.94 -6.69 -1.58
C VAL A 24 -11.16 -7.11 -2.38
N GLU A 25 -11.45 -6.43 -3.48
CA GLU A 25 -12.59 -6.74 -4.34
C GLU A 25 -12.47 -8.14 -4.97
N MET A 26 -11.27 -8.56 -5.38
CA MET A 26 -11.04 -9.92 -5.86
C MET A 26 -11.32 -10.97 -4.79
N ALA A 27 -10.81 -10.78 -3.57
CA ALA A 27 -11.10 -11.67 -2.46
C ALA A 27 -12.60 -11.74 -2.15
N ARG A 28 -13.31 -10.61 -2.20
CA ARG A 28 -14.78 -10.59 -2.06
C ARG A 28 -15.48 -11.40 -3.15
N LYS A 29 -15.07 -11.23 -4.42
CA LYS A 29 -15.61 -12.02 -5.55
C LYS A 29 -15.34 -13.53 -5.43
N MET A 30 -14.31 -13.91 -4.67
CA MET A 30 -14.02 -15.30 -4.31
C MET A 30 -14.83 -15.80 -3.09
N GLY A 31 -15.83 -15.03 -2.64
CA GLY A 31 -16.74 -15.41 -1.56
C GLY A 31 -16.26 -15.03 -0.15
N TRP A 32 -15.17 -14.27 -0.03
CA TRP A 32 -14.65 -13.87 1.29
C TRP A 32 -15.54 -12.84 2.00
N ASP A 33 -16.46 -12.22 1.29
CA ASP A 33 -17.50 -11.37 1.86
C ASP A 33 -18.49 -12.15 2.75
N LYS A 34 -18.61 -13.48 2.58
CA LYS A 34 -19.38 -14.34 3.49
C LYS A 34 -18.66 -14.55 4.83
N VAL A 35 -17.33 -14.46 4.85
CA VAL A 35 -16.50 -14.62 6.05
C VAL A 35 -16.31 -13.28 6.77
N ASP A 36 -16.21 -12.19 6.01
CA ASP A 36 -16.05 -10.84 6.53
C ASP A 36 -16.85 -9.84 5.67
N PRO A 37 -18.13 -9.59 6.02
CA PRO A 37 -19.06 -8.87 5.14
C PRO A 37 -18.73 -7.39 4.99
N VAL A 38 -18.09 -6.81 6.01
CA VAL A 38 -17.77 -5.38 6.03
C VAL A 38 -16.57 -5.10 5.15
N ARG A 39 -16.76 -4.27 4.11
CA ARG A 39 -15.66 -3.87 3.23
C ARG A 39 -14.60 -3.09 4.01
N PRO A 40 -13.32 -3.53 4.02
CA PRO A 40 -12.26 -2.85 4.75
C PRO A 40 -11.96 -1.48 4.12
N ARG A 41 -12.04 -0.41 4.91
CA ARG A 41 -11.80 0.97 4.43
C ARG A 41 -10.42 1.52 4.78
N SER A 42 -9.93 1.25 6.00
CA SER A 42 -8.61 1.71 6.43
C SER A 42 -7.51 0.78 5.93
N LEU A 43 -6.30 1.31 5.72
CA LEU A 43 -5.13 0.54 5.31
C LEU A 43 -4.91 -0.69 6.21
N LYS A 44 -4.90 -0.47 7.53
CA LYS A 44 -4.72 -1.53 8.53
C LYS A 44 -5.75 -2.65 8.32
N ARG A 45 -7.03 -2.29 8.19
CA ARG A 45 -8.11 -3.26 7.99
C ARG A 45 -8.00 -3.97 6.63
N LYS A 46 -7.58 -3.29 5.57
CA LYS A 46 -7.34 -3.90 4.23
C LYS A 46 -6.22 -4.93 4.30
N VAL A 47 -5.11 -4.60 4.96
CA VAL A 47 -3.96 -5.51 5.14
C VAL A 47 -4.36 -6.73 5.97
N GLU A 48 -5.04 -6.55 7.10
CA GLU A 48 -5.53 -7.66 7.94
C GLU A 48 -6.51 -8.56 7.19
N TYR A 49 -7.45 -7.97 6.46
CA TYR A 49 -8.42 -8.69 5.63
C TYR A 49 -7.72 -9.55 4.58
N LEU A 50 -6.78 -8.96 3.82
CA LEU A 50 -6.04 -9.69 2.79
C LEU A 50 -5.12 -10.76 3.39
N LYS A 51 -4.48 -10.51 4.53
CA LYS A 51 -3.65 -11.50 5.22
C LYS A 51 -4.47 -12.73 5.63
N ARG A 52 -5.68 -12.53 6.15
CA ARG A 52 -6.60 -13.65 6.48
C ARG A 52 -7.05 -14.41 5.24
N PHE A 53 -7.40 -13.69 4.18
CA PHE A 53 -7.78 -14.29 2.90
C PHE A 53 -6.64 -15.13 2.31
N PHE A 54 -5.42 -14.60 2.24
CA PHE A 54 -4.27 -15.33 1.71
C PHE A 54 -3.94 -16.58 2.54
N LYS A 55 -4.07 -16.51 3.87
CA LYS A 55 -3.94 -17.68 4.75
C LYS A 55 -4.98 -18.76 4.45
N SER A 56 -6.22 -18.40 4.08
CA SER A 56 -7.25 -19.40 3.77
C SER A 56 -7.07 -20.09 2.42
N LEU A 57 -6.18 -19.59 1.57
CA LEU A 57 -5.87 -20.21 0.28
C LEU A 57 -4.89 -21.40 0.39
N ASN A 58 -4.43 -21.75 1.60
CA ASN A 58 -3.42 -22.80 1.83
C ASN A 58 -2.19 -22.65 0.92
N MET A 59 -1.70 -21.41 0.76
CA MET A 59 -0.54 -21.16 -0.08
C MET A 59 0.72 -21.81 0.50
N PRO A 60 1.67 -22.22 -0.36
CA PRO A 60 3.02 -22.60 0.06
C PRO A 60 3.69 -21.54 0.95
N ASP A 61 4.60 -21.98 1.83
CA ASP A 61 5.26 -21.12 2.83
C ASP A 61 6.03 -19.95 2.20
N ASP A 62 6.68 -20.16 1.06
CA ASP A 62 7.39 -19.14 0.28
C ASP A 62 6.44 -18.08 -0.29
N GLY A 63 5.24 -18.51 -0.71
CA GLY A 63 4.14 -17.63 -1.09
C GLY A 63 3.69 -16.76 0.09
N MET A 64 3.42 -17.39 1.23
CA MET A 64 3.02 -16.69 2.46
C MET A 64 4.07 -15.67 2.93
N GLU A 65 5.35 -16.04 2.91
CA GLU A 65 6.46 -15.16 3.26
C GLU A 65 6.54 -13.95 2.31
N SER A 66 6.32 -14.17 1.02
CA SER A 66 6.31 -13.11 0.01
C SER A 66 5.19 -12.08 0.24
N TYR A 67 4.00 -12.52 0.64
CA TYR A 67 2.92 -11.59 1.03
C TYR A 67 3.22 -10.86 2.33
N ASP A 68 3.81 -11.53 3.32
CA ASP A 68 4.17 -10.87 4.57
C ASP A 68 5.25 -9.80 4.34
N ARG A 69 6.23 -10.05 3.47
CA ARG A 69 7.19 -9.03 3.03
C ARG A 69 6.50 -7.86 2.32
N LEU A 70 5.54 -8.15 1.44
CA LEU A 70 4.75 -7.11 0.75
C LEU A 70 4.01 -6.21 1.76
N PHE A 71 3.32 -6.79 2.75
CA PHE A 71 2.56 -6.03 3.72
C PHE A 71 3.43 -5.20 4.67
N ARG A 72 4.58 -5.74 5.10
CA ARG A 72 5.57 -4.95 5.87
C ARG A 72 6.03 -3.73 5.08
N ARG A 73 6.36 -3.92 3.80
CA ARG A 73 6.78 -2.83 2.92
C ARG A 73 5.69 -1.77 2.69
N ILE A 74 4.43 -2.19 2.55
CA ILE A 74 3.28 -1.26 2.49
C ILE A 74 3.18 -0.45 3.77
N HIS A 75 3.32 -1.09 4.93
CA HIS A 75 3.27 -0.42 6.23
C HIS A 75 4.40 0.63 6.38
N ASP A 76 5.64 0.25 6.05
CA ASP A 76 6.79 1.15 6.15
C ASP A 76 6.63 2.39 5.24
N LEU A 77 6.09 2.20 4.04
CA LEU A 77 5.81 3.29 3.11
C LEU A 77 4.63 4.15 3.56
N ALA A 78 3.59 3.54 4.14
CA ALA A 78 2.47 4.28 4.72
C ALA A 78 2.92 5.21 5.83
N GLU A 79 3.81 4.73 6.72
CA GLU A 79 4.40 5.55 7.78
C GLU A 79 5.27 6.67 7.22
N ALA A 80 6.10 6.40 6.22
CA ALA A 80 6.88 7.45 5.54
C ALA A 80 5.97 8.53 4.92
N ARG A 81 4.84 8.13 4.33
CA ARG A 81 3.84 9.07 3.80
C ARG A 81 3.10 9.82 4.91
N HIS A 82 2.77 9.19 6.03
CA HIS A 82 2.22 9.91 7.19
C HIS A 82 3.18 10.97 7.70
N ASP A 83 4.46 10.62 7.85
CA ASP A 83 5.52 11.54 8.28
C ASP A 83 5.63 12.76 7.35
N ILE A 84 5.61 12.56 6.03
CA ILE A 84 5.83 13.64 5.05
C ILE A 84 4.55 14.44 4.74
N ILE A 85 3.41 13.78 4.54
CA ILE A 85 2.17 14.44 4.09
C ILE A 85 1.41 15.08 5.25
N HIS A 86 1.45 14.47 6.44
CA HIS A 86 0.79 15.02 7.64
C HIS A 86 1.75 15.77 8.57
N GLY A 87 3.04 15.84 8.21
CA GLY A 87 3.99 16.69 8.90
C GLY A 87 3.70 18.17 8.63
N ALA A 88 3.84 19.01 9.66
CA ALA A 88 3.88 20.45 9.51
C ALA A 88 5.33 20.89 9.24
N VAL A 89 5.54 21.70 8.20
CA VAL A 89 6.85 22.31 7.93
C VAL A 89 7.10 23.38 9.00
N ILE A 90 8.23 23.26 9.68
CA ILE A 90 8.65 24.22 10.72
C ILE A 90 9.82 25.09 10.29
N GLU A 91 10.62 24.62 9.33
CA GLU A 91 11.78 25.35 8.81
C GLU A 91 12.07 24.92 7.37
N HIS A 92 12.26 25.91 6.49
CA HIS A 92 12.65 25.73 5.10
C HIS A 92 13.37 27.01 4.65
N ALA A 93 14.68 27.07 4.92
CA ALA A 93 15.51 28.20 4.49
C ALA A 93 15.66 28.19 2.95
N GLU A 94 15.70 29.37 2.34
CA GLU A 94 15.69 29.56 0.87
C GLU A 94 16.93 28.96 0.19
N ASP A 95 18.06 28.93 0.89
CA ASP A 95 19.34 28.37 0.47
C ASP A 95 19.56 26.91 0.90
N SER A 96 18.64 26.34 1.69
CA SER A 96 18.74 24.96 2.18
C SER A 96 18.02 23.99 1.25
N THR A 97 18.66 22.84 1.02
CA THR A 97 17.99 21.70 0.37
C THR A 97 17.15 20.88 1.34
N GLU A 98 17.31 21.11 2.64
CA GLU A 98 16.63 20.40 3.72
C GLU A 98 15.40 21.16 4.21
N VAL A 99 14.36 20.38 4.49
CA VAL A 99 13.09 20.82 5.06
C VAL A 99 12.89 20.08 6.37
N LYS A 100 12.66 20.83 7.44
CA LYS A 100 12.33 20.26 8.75
C LYS A 100 10.82 20.25 8.94
N PHE A 101 10.34 19.12 9.41
CA PHE A 101 8.95 18.89 9.73
C PHE A 101 8.79 18.44 11.18
N VAL A 102 7.56 18.59 11.66
CA VAL A 102 7.08 17.90 12.84
C VAL A 102 5.80 17.15 12.50
N ARG A 103 5.75 15.85 12.77
CA ARG A 103 4.48 15.10 12.83
C ARG A 103 3.99 15.10 14.26
N PHE A 104 2.75 15.54 14.46
CA PHE A 104 2.08 15.42 15.74
C PHE A 104 1.57 13.98 15.92
N LEU A 105 1.88 13.40 17.07
CA LEU A 105 1.42 12.07 17.48
C LEU A 105 0.34 12.29 18.55
N TYR A 106 -0.86 11.80 18.28
CA TYR A 106 -1.95 11.82 19.25
C TYR A 106 -1.95 10.47 19.97
N SER A 107 -1.60 10.46 21.25
CA SER A 107 -1.95 9.39 22.19
C SER A 107 -3.03 9.90 23.15
N ASP A 108 -3.73 8.99 23.82
CA ASP A 108 -4.87 9.32 24.68
C ASP A 108 -4.51 10.31 25.81
N ASP A 109 -3.23 10.40 26.20
CA ASP A 109 -2.78 11.20 27.34
C ASP A 109 -1.80 12.34 26.97
N GLU A 110 -1.15 12.34 25.80
CA GLU A 110 -0.11 13.33 25.46
C GLU A 110 -0.03 13.69 23.97
N LEU A 111 0.28 14.97 23.68
CA LEU A 111 0.62 15.42 22.33
C LEU A 111 2.12 15.20 22.05
N GLY A 112 2.45 14.07 21.46
CA GLY A 112 3.81 13.75 21.03
C GLY A 112 4.22 14.51 19.76
N ARG A 113 5.52 14.69 19.56
CA ARG A 113 6.11 15.29 18.36
C ARG A 113 7.20 14.40 17.80
N LYS A 114 7.13 14.05 16.52
CA LYS A 114 8.18 13.35 15.79
C LYS A 114 8.87 14.32 14.84
N PRO A 115 10.10 14.77 15.14
CA PRO A 115 10.87 15.61 14.22
C PRO A 115 11.31 14.78 13.01
N ILE A 116 11.22 15.37 11.82
CA ILE A 116 11.57 14.72 10.57
C ILE A 116 12.37 15.73 9.74
N THR A 117 13.52 15.30 9.22
CA THR A 117 14.29 16.07 8.24
C THR A 117 14.23 15.36 6.90
N ALA A 118 13.86 16.07 5.85
CA ALA A 118 13.80 15.51 4.50
C ALA A 118 14.24 16.54 3.45
N ASN A 119 14.63 16.05 2.28
CA ASN A 119 14.90 16.88 1.12
C ASN A 119 14.15 16.31 -0.10
N SER A 120 14.19 17.05 -1.22
CA SER A 120 13.46 16.66 -2.44
C SER A 120 13.87 15.26 -2.94
N LYS A 121 15.15 14.90 -2.80
CA LYS A 121 15.69 13.60 -3.22
C LYS A 121 15.15 12.46 -2.37
N THR A 122 15.10 12.62 -1.05
CA THR A 122 14.56 11.62 -0.12
C THR A 122 13.07 11.37 -0.37
N VAL A 123 12.28 12.44 -0.53
CA VAL A 123 10.84 12.34 -0.83
C VAL A 123 10.61 11.66 -2.19
N MET A 124 11.37 12.05 -3.21
CA MET A 124 11.30 11.45 -4.55
C MET A 124 11.66 9.97 -4.53
N GLY A 125 12.68 9.58 -3.77
CA GLY A 125 13.07 8.18 -3.60
C GLY A 125 11.95 7.33 -3.02
N LYS A 126 11.23 7.84 -2.01
CA LYS A 126 10.04 7.17 -1.44
C LYS A 126 8.88 7.09 -2.42
N ALA A 127 8.64 8.15 -3.21
CA ALA A 127 7.60 8.14 -4.24
C ALA A 127 7.87 7.09 -5.33
N GLN A 128 9.12 6.95 -5.77
CA GLN A 128 9.54 5.91 -6.72
C GLN A 128 9.42 4.51 -6.12
N GLU A 129 9.73 4.35 -4.84
CA GLU A 129 9.56 3.07 -4.14
C GLU A 129 8.09 2.64 -4.10
N MET A 130 7.17 3.55 -3.75
CA MET A 130 5.73 3.32 -3.79
C MET A 130 5.22 3.00 -5.19
N GLU A 131 5.73 3.70 -6.21
CA GLU A 131 5.35 3.47 -7.61
C GLU A 131 5.73 2.05 -8.07
N ARG A 132 6.96 1.60 -7.76
CA ARG A 132 7.40 0.22 -8.04
C ARG A 132 6.56 -0.81 -7.31
N LEU A 133 6.18 -0.52 -6.07
CA LEU A 133 5.31 -1.38 -5.27
C LEU A 133 3.91 -1.49 -5.87
N ALA A 134 3.31 -0.36 -6.25
CA ALA A 134 2.00 -0.35 -6.91
C ALA A 134 2.06 -1.14 -8.23
N HIS A 135 3.11 -0.92 -9.04
CA HIS A 135 3.29 -1.65 -10.29
C HIS A 135 3.41 -3.17 -10.07
N SER A 136 4.19 -3.63 -9.09
CA SER A 136 4.28 -5.07 -8.80
C SER A 136 2.93 -5.65 -8.35
N MET A 137 2.15 -4.87 -7.58
CA MET A 137 0.81 -5.27 -7.16
C MET A 137 -0.18 -5.35 -8.33
N PHE A 138 -0.11 -4.43 -9.30
CA PHE A 138 -0.93 -4.45 -10.51
C PHE A 138 -0.56 -5.60 -11.44
N LYS A 139 0.73 -5.87 -11.66
CA LYS A 139 1.17 -7.04 -12.44
C LYS A 139 0.62 -8.35 -11.89
N TRP A 140 0.58 -8.48 -10.57
CA TRP A 140 -0.05 -9.66 -9.95
C TRP A 140 -1.55 -9.73 -10.26
N ILE A 141 -2.26 -8.60 -10.27
CA ILE A 141 -3.69 -8.56 -10.61
C ILE A 141 -3.89 -9.05 -12.05
N ASP A 142 -3.06 -8.59 -12.99
CA ASP A 142 -3.13 -9.00 -14.39
C ASP A 142 -2.86 -10.50 -14.55
N ALA A 143 -1.84 -11.04 -13.88
CA ALA A 143 -1.53 -12.47 -13.89
C ALA A 143 -2.70 -13.33 -13.36
N VAL A 144 -3.37 -12.91 -12.27
CA VAL A 144 -4.54 -13.64 -11.76
C VAL A 144 -5.72 -13.58 -12.73
N ARG A 145 -5.91 -12.45 -13.43
CA ARG A 145 -6.96 -12.32 -14.45
C ARG A 145 -6.69 -13.21 -15.66
N GLU A 146 -5.44 -13.29 -16.10
CA GLU A 146 -5.01 -14.18 -17.18
C GLU A 146 -5.25 -15.64 -16.82
N PHE A 147 -4.75 -16.08 -15.65
CA PHE A 147 -4.99 -17.43 -15.15
C PHE A 147 -6.49 -17.77 -15.05
N SER A 148 -7.31 -16.85 -14.55
CA SER A 148 -8.76 -17.06 -14.43
C SER A 148 -9.44 -17.24 -15.81
N ARG A 149 -8.94 -16.55 -16.85
CA ARG A 149 -9.46 -16.69 -18.22
C ARG A 149 -9.08 -18.04 -18.82
N GLU A 150 -7.83 -18.48 -18.64
CA GLU A 150 -7.35 -19.78 -19.12
C GLU A 150 -8.11 -20.94 -18.49
N GLN A 151 -8.40 -20.86 -17.19
CA GLN A 151 -9.21 -21.87 -16.50
C GLN A 151 -10.65 -21.92 -17.02
N ALA A 152 -11.26 -20.76 -17.29
CA ALA A 152 -12.60 -20.70 -17.85
C ALA A 152 -12.66 -21.34 -19.25
N GLN A 153 -11.67 -21.11 -20.10
CA GLN A 153 -11.58 -21.72 -21.44
C GLN A 153 -11.32 -23.23 -21.37
N SER A 154 -10.44 -23.66 -20.46
CA SER A 154 -10.09 -25.08 -20.27
C SER A 154 -11.23 -25.90 -19.66
N GLY A 155 -12.06 -25.28 -18.81
CA GLY A 155 -13.25 -25.91 -18.23
C GLY A 155 -14.38 -26.12 -19.25
N VAL A 156 -14.52 -25.21 -20.22
CA VAL A 156 -15.48 -25.36 -21.33
C VAL A 156 -15.09 -26.53 -22.26
N ALA A 157 -13.79 -26.74 -22.47
CA ALA A 157 -13.28 -27.83 -23.32
C ALA A 157 -13.45 -29.25 -22.74
N ARG A 158 -13.76 -29.40 -21.44
CA ARG A 158 -13.96 -30.71 -20.79
C ARG A 158 -15.42 -31.17 -20.71
N ASN A 159 -16.36 -30.31 -21.09
CA ASN A 159 -17.81 -30.61 -21.08
C ASN A 159 -18.39 -30.82 -22.50
N HIS A 160 -17.53 -31.00 -23.50
CA HIS A 160 -17.85 -31.38 -24.88
C HIS A 160 -17.11 -32.66 -25.24
#